data_AF-A0A5K1HEN9-F1
#
_entry.id   AF-A0A5K1HEN9-F1
#
_cell.length_a   1.000
_cell.length_b   1.000
_cell.length_c   1.000
_cell.angle_alpha   90.00
_cell.angle_beta   90.00
_cell.angle_gamma   90.00
#
_symmetry.space_group_name_H-M   'P 1'
#
loop_
_entity.id
_entity.type
_entity.pdbx_description
1 polymer ?
#
loop_
_entity_poly.entity_id
_entity_poly.type
_entity_poly.pdbx_seq_one_letter_code
_entity_poly.pdbx_strand_id
1 'polypeptide(L)'
;LTTEPCVVVADTYGHSSFMDKIQKAQMFNSNSDDNPVSDFKKILEINPHHRVNQIILERINVKSHFTQNNQTDTSTEELIELLYETAAFHSGFAAQDSNEFVRRFYQVYSKAMGVISLE
;
A
#
# COMPACT_ATOMS: atom_id res chain seq x y z
N LEU A 1 1.53 -10.50 -13.28
CA LEU A 1 1.24 -10.96 -11.91
C LEU A 1 1.14 -12.48 -11.91
N THR A 2 2.18 -13.17 -11.45
CA THR A 2 2.19 -14.65 -11.44
C THR A 2 2.32 -15.17 -10.01
N THR A 3 3.27 -14.60 -9.26
CA THR A 3 3.62 -15.03 -7.91
C THR A 3 3.21 -14.01 -6.84
N GLU A 4 3.06 -12.75 -7.20
CA GLU A 4 2.80 -11.64 -6.28
C GLU A 4 1.29 -11.46 -6.06
N PRO A 5 0.88 -10.99 -4.86
CA PRO A 5 -0.51 -10.64 -4.59
C PRO A 5 -0.97 -9.40 -5.36
N CYS A 6 -0.12 -8.39 -5.51
CA CYS A 6 -0.46 -7.17 -6.23
C CYS A 6 0.80 -6.41 -6.66
N VAL A 7 0.65 -5.51 -7.63
CA VAL A 7 1.72 -4.63 -8.12
C VAL A 7 1.16 -3.24 -8.35
N VAL A 8 1.98 -2.21 -8.16
CA VAL A 8 1.59 -0.82 -8.42
C VAL A 8 2.20 -0.41 -9.75
N VAL A 9 1.37 0.05 -10.67
CA VAL A 9 1.78 0.51 -12.00
C VAL A 9 1.39 1.96 -12.21
N ALA A 10 2.13 2.64 -13.08
CA ALA A 10 1.74 3.96 -13.55
C ALA A 10 0.70 3.82 -14.67
N ASP A 11 -0.19 4.81 -14.78
CA ASP A 11 -1.07 4.93 -15.95
C ASP A 11 -0.24 5.21 -17.23
N THR A 12 -0.82 4.98 -18.40
CA THR A 12 -0.14 5.17 -19.70
C THR A 12 0.35 6.60 -19.92
N TYR A 13 -0.35 7.58 -19.35
CA TYR A 13 0.02 9.00 -19.37
C TYR A 13 0.55 9.50 -18.01
N GLY A 14 0.73 8.60 -17.06
CA GLY A 14 1.16 8.92 -15.70
C GLY A 14 2.68 8.88 -15.51
N HIS A 15 3.12 9.24 -14.30
CA HIS A 15 4.53 9.17 -13.93
C HIS A 15 4.95 7.76 -13.54
N SER A 16 5.91 7.22 -14.29
CA SER A 16 6.59 5.96 -13.93
C SER A 16 7.34 6.09 -12.61
N SER A 17 7.65 4.97 -11.96
CA SER A 17 8.43 4.96 -10.72
C SER A 17 9.81 5.60 -10.87
N PHE A 18 10.41 5.51 -12.06
CA PHE A 18 11.66 6.19 -12.37
C PHE A 18 11.49 7.71 -12.55
N MET A 19 10.43 8.13 -13.24
CA MET A 19 10.09 9.55 -13.38
C MET A 19 9.80 10.20 -12.03
N ASP A 20 9.06 9.52 -11.15
CA ASP A 20 8.82 9.95 -9.76
C ASP A 20 10.13 10.22 -9.01
N LYS A 21 11.13 9.34 -9.17
CA LYS A 21 12.44 9.52 -8.53
C LYS A 21 13.19 10.72 -9.08
N ILE A 22 13.24 10.87 -10.41
CA ILE A 22 13.89 12.02 -11.06
C ILE A 22 13.21 13.33 -10.64
N GLN A 23 11.88 13.38 -10.70
CA GLN A 23 11.13 14.58 -10.38
C GLN A 23 11.31 14.99 -8.92
N LYS A 24 11.21 14.03 -7.98
CA LYS A 24 11.50 14.30 -6.56
C LYS A 24 12.91 14.85 -6.35
N ALA A 25 13.91 14.33 -7.06
CA ALA A 25 15.29 14.83 -6.99
C ALA A 25 15.45 16.25 -7.59
N GLN A 26 14.73 16.56 -8.67
CA GLN A 26 14.75 17.88 -9.33
C GLN A 26 14.01 18.95 -8.53
N MET A 27 12.89 18.59 -7.92
CA MET A 27 12.13 19.47 -7.03
C MET A 27 12.94 19.84 -5.79
N PHE A 28 13.72 18.92 -5.22
CA PHE A 28 14.60 19.28 -4.10
C PHE A 28 15.61 20.38 -4.45
N ASN A 29 15.96 20.52 -5.72
CA ASN A 29 16.90 21.53 -6.21
C ASN A 29 16.21 22.85 -6.62
N SER A 30 14.88 22.85 -6.72
CA SER A 30 14.08 23.99 -7.17
C SER A 30 13.16 24.39 -6.01
N ASN A 31 13.34 25.55 -5.39
CA ASN A 31 12.51 26.02 -4.24
C ASN A 31 11.05 26.37 -4.60
N SER A 32 10.46 25.66 -5.57
CA SER A 32 9.07 25.78 -5.98
C SER A 32 8.23 24.72 -5.26
N ASP A 33 7.29 25.15 -4.43
CA ASP A 33 6.38 24.30 -3.64
C ASP A 33 5.30 23.57 -4.47
N ASP A 34 5.20 23.83 -5.77
CA ASP A 34 4.29 23.08 -6.63
C ASP A 34 4.86 21.69 -6.89
N ASN A 35 4.20 20.67 -6.34
CA ASN A 35 4.53 19.26 -6.52
C ASN A 35 3.63 18.63 -7.60
N PRO A 36 4.04 18.58 -8.87
CA PRO A 36 3.19 18.02 -9.92
C PRO A 36 3.04 16.49 -9.78
N VAL A 37 3.83 15.85 -8.89
CA VAL A 37 3.78 14.40 -8.64
C VAL A 37 2.45 13.99 -8.01
N SER A 38 1.83 14.84 -7.18
CA SER A 38 0.62 14.48 -6.42
C SER A 38 -0.62 14.29 -7.29
N ASP A 39 -0.60 14.82 -8.52
CA ASP A 39 -1.77 14.79 -9.41
C ASP A 39 -1.86 13.49 -10.21
N PHE A 40 -0.77 12.72 -10.29
CA PHE A 40 -0.73 11.45 -11.01
C PHE A 40 -1.10 10.27 -10.12
N LYS A 41 -2.31 9.77 -10.32
CA LYS A 41 -2.81 8.55 -9.66
C LYS A 41 -2.05 7.31 -10.15
N LYS A 42 -1.81 6.39 -9.22
CA LYS A 42 -1.20 5.08 -9.49
C LYS A 42 -2.27 4.00 -9.51
N ILE A 43 -2.05 2.94 -10.27
CA ILE A 43 -2.99 1.82 -10.42
C ILE A 43 -2.45 0.65 -9.61
N LEU A 44 -3.26 0.11 -8.69
CA LEU A 44 -2.96 -1.13 -7.98
C LEU A 44 -3.59 -2.30 -8.75
N GLU A 45 -2.76 -3.10 -9.40
CA GLU A 45 -3.21 -4.34 -10.05
C GLU A 45 -3.22 -5.48 -9.02
N ILE A 46 -4.37 -6.14 -8.88
CA ILE A 46 -4.59 -7.21 -7.89
C ILE A 46 -4.60 -8.56 -8.61
N ASN A 47 -3.90 -9.55 -8.05
CA ASN A 47 -3.92 -10.93 -8.54
C ASN A 47 -5.06 -11.74 -7.90
N PRO A 48 -6.16 -12.07 -8.61
CA PRO A 48 -7.28 -12.80 -8.03
C PRO A 48 -6.94 -14.25 -7.67
N HIS A 49 -5.89 -14.83 -8.25
CA HIS A 49 -5.48 -16.21 -8.00
C HIS A 49 -4.58 -16.35 -6.76
N HIS A 50 -4.07 -15.25 -6.23
CA HIS A 50 -3.21 -15.29 -5.06
C HIS A 50 -4.02 -15.50 -3.78
N ARG A 51 -3.60 -16.47 -2.93
CA ARG A 51 -4.34 -16.87 -1.72
C ARG A 51 -4.59 -15.71 -0.75
N VAL A 52 -3.64 -14.78 -0.64
CA VAL A 52 -3.81 -13.57 0.21
C VAL A 52 -5.04 -12.76 -0.19
N ASN A 53 -5.25 -12.51 -1.49
CA ASN A 53 -6.40 -11.71 -1.94
C ASN A 53 -7.73 -12.46 -1.78
N GLN A 54 -7.71 -13.79 -1.93
CA GLN A 54 -8.88 -14.62 -1.64
C GLN A 54 -9.26 -14.54 -0.16
N ILE A 55 -8.28 -14.61 0.76
CA ILE A 55 -8.51 -14.48 2.20
C ILE A 55 -9.01 -13.07 2.54
N ILE A 56 -8.46 -12.03 1.92
CA ILE A 56 -8.94 -10.64 2.12
C ILE A 56 -10.40 -10.52 1.69
N LEU A 57 -10.76 -11.07 0.53
CA LEU A 57 -12.14 -11.08 0.04
C LEU A 57 -13.08 -11.86 0.99
N GLU A 58 -12.66 -13.03 1.46
CA GLU A 58 -13.41 -13.81 2.45
C GLU A 58 -13.65 -13.01 3.74
N ARG A 59 -12.61 -12.33 4.27
CA ARG A 59 -12.72 -11.50 5.48
C ARG A 59 -13.68 -10.33 5.32
N ILE A 60 -13.64 -9.66 4.17
CA ILE A 60 -14.54 -8.55 3.85
C ILE A 60 -15.98 -9.04 3.73
N ASN A 61 -16.21 -10.14 2.99
CA ASN A 61 -17.55 -10.68 2.75
C ASN A 61 -18.20 -11.26 4.01
N VAL A 62 -17.45 -12.00 4.84
CA VAL A 62 -17.98 -12.56 6.09
C VAL A 62 -18.44 -11.45 7.03
N LYS A 63 -17.70 -10.34 7.09
CA LYS A 63 -18.03 -9.23 7.99
C LYS A 63 -19.08 -8.28 7.44
N SER A 64 -19.13 -8.06 6.12
CA SER A 64 -20.23 -7.28 5.51
C SER A 64 -21.60 -7.94 5.73
N HIS A 65 -21.66 -9.27 5.81
CA HIS A 65 -22.87 -9.99 6.20
C HIS A 65 -23.23 -9.87 7.69
N PHE A 66 -22.27 -9.60 8.57
CA PHE A 66 -22.47 -9.53 10.02
C PHE A 66 -22.72 -8.11 10.54
N THR A 67 -22.35 -7.08 9.77
CA THR A 67 -22.47 -5.68 10.17
C THR A 67 -23.22 -4.90 9.10
N GLN A 68 -24.46 -4.48 9.40
CA GLN A 68 -25.35 -3.76 8.45
C GLN A 68 -24.79 -2.43 7.93
N ASN A 69 -23.64 -1.96 8.45
CA ASN A 69 -23.06 -0.65 8.12
C ASN A 69 -21.81 -0.72 7.22
N ASN A 70 -21.51 -1.86 6.57
CA ASN A 70 -20.30 -2.01 5.74
C ASN A 70 -18.99 -1.61 6.47
N GLN A 71 -18.93 -1.73 7.80
CA GLN A 71 -17.70 -1.43 8.53
C GLN A 71 -16.68 -2.55 8.31
N THR A 72 -15.59 -2.21 7.66
CA THR A 72 -14.39 -3.02 7.58
C THR A 72 -13.70 -3.05 8.94
N ASP A 73 -13.12 -4.20 9.27
CA ASP A 73 -12.33 -4.34 10.49
C ASP A 73 -11.04 -3.52 10.35
N THR A 74 -10.74 -2.68 11.34
CA THR A 74 -9.52 -1.85 11.36
C THR A 74 -8.26 -2.69 11.18
N SER A 75 -8.24 -3.91 11.70
CA SER A 75 -7.11 -4.83 11.50
C SER A 75 -6.96 -5.32 10.05
N THR A 76 -8.06 -5.40 9.29
CA THR A 76 -8.04 -5.77 7.87
C THR A 76 -7.62 -4.58 7.02
N GLU A 77 -8.05 -3.37 7.37
CA GLU A 77 -7.61 -2.12 6.73
C GLU A 77 -6.09 -1.94 6.89
N GLU A 78 -5.55 -2.09 8.11
CA GLU A 78 -4.10 -2.03 8.38
C GLU A 78 -3.30 -3.03 7.52
N LEU A 79 -3.82 -4.24 7.32
CA LEU A 79 -3.18 -5.26 6.48
C LEU A 79 -3.21 -4.89 4.99
N ILE A 80 -4.30 -4.29 4.52
CA ILE A 80 -4.44 -3.84 3.13
C ILE A 80 -3.51 -2.65 2.86
N GLU A 81 -3.39 -1.71 3.80
CA GLU A 81 -2.43 -0.61 3.72
C GLU A 81 -1.00 -1.13 3.62
N LEU A 82 -0.60 -2.05 4.50
CA LEU A 82 0.74 -2.65 4.47
C LEU A 82 1.00 -3.40 3.16
N LEU A 83 -0.02 -4.11 2.63
CA LEU A 83 0.06 -4.80 1.34
C LEU A 83 0.30 -3.81 0.18
N TYR A 84 -0.42 -2.69 0.17
CA TYR A 84 -0.25 -1.63 -0.82
C TYR A 84 1.14 -1.00 -0.73
N GLU A 85 1.60 -0.63 0.46
CA GLU A 85 2.93 -0.02 0.65
C GLU A 85 4.05 -0.96 0.21
N THR A 86 3.93 -2.24 0.53
CA THR A 86 4.88 -3.27 0.11
C THR A 86 4.90 -3.41 -1.42
N ALA A 87 3.73 -3.40 -2.06
CA ALA A 87 3.62 -3.47 -3.52
C ALA A 87 4.19 -2.21 -4.20
N ALA A 88 3.95 -1.02 -3.63
CA ALA A 88 4.50 0.23 -4.12
C ALA A 88 6.04 0.24 -4.05
N PHE A 89 6.58 -0.21 -2.91
CA PHE A 89 8.02 -0.35 -2.71
C PHE A 89 8.65 -1.32 -3.70
N HIS A 90 8.05 -2.51 -3.86
CA HIS A 90 8.51 -3.51 -4.83
C HIS A 90 8.46 -2.98 -6.28
N SER A 91 7.47 -2.16 -6.61
CA SER A 91 7.30 -1.54 -7.94
C SER A 91 8.24 -0.34 -8.16
N GLY A 92 9.08 -0.02 -7.17
CA GLY A 92 10.09 1.02 -7.25
C GLY A 92 9.58 2.43 -6.92
N PHE A 93 8.34 2.59 -6.47
CA PHE A 93 7.86 3.87 -5.96
C PHE A 93 8.47 4.14 -4.57
N ALA A 94 8.82 5.40 -4.31
CA ALA A 94 9.32 5.79 -3.01
C ALA A 94 8.17 5.86 -1.99
N ALA A 95 8.39 5.30 -0.80
CA ALA A 95 7.47 5.45 0.32
C ALA A 95 7.24 6.94 0.64
N GLN A 96 6.01 7.31 0.98
CA GLN A 96 5.70 8.70 1.38
C GLN A 96 6.30 9.01 2.76
N ASP A 97 6.06 8.13 3.73
CA ASP A 97 6.68 8.18 5.06
C ASP A 97 7.25 6.80 5.41
N SER A 98 8.58 6.72 5.46
CA SER A 98 9.26 5.45 5.80
C SER A 98 9.08 5.08 7.27
N ASN A 99 8.95 6.05 8.17
CA ASN A 99 8.77 5.77 9.60
C ASN A 99 7.38 5.19 9.86
N GLU A 100 6.35 5.72 9.19
CA GLU A 100 5.00 5.20 9.31
C GLU A 100 4.87 3.77 8.78
N PHE A 101 5.46 3.48 7.61
CA PHE A 101 5.52 2.12 7.06
C PHE A 101 6.19 1.15 8.04
N VAL A 102 7.36 1.52 8.59
CA VAL A 102 8.09 0.68 9.55
C VAL A 102 7.28 0.47 10.83
N ARG A 103 6.60 1.50 11.32
CA ARG A 103 5.69 1.40 12.48
C ARG A 103 4.57 0.40 12.21
N ARG A 104 3.88 0.50 11.07
CA ARG A 104 2.82 -0.45 10.66
C ARG A 104 3.35 -1.87 10.54
N PHE A 105 4.50 -2.04 9.91
CA PHE A 105 5.16 -3.34 9.78
C PHE A 105 5.42 -3.97 11.15
N TYR A 106 6.02 -3.23 12.09
CA TYR A 106 6.28 -3.74 13.44
C TYR A 106 5.01 -4.05 14.22
N GLN A 107 3.94 -3.28 14.05
CA GLN A 107 2.64 -3.58 14.66
C GLN A 107 2.08 -4.91 14.15
N VAL A 108 2.08 -5.14 12.84
CA VAL A 108 1.61 -6.40 12.24
C VAL A 108 2.53 -7.57 12.64
N TYR A 109 3.83 -7.36 12.65
CA TYR A 109 4.81 -8.38 13.05
C TYR A 109 4.64 -8.78 14.53
N SER A 110 4.47 -7.80 15.43
CA SER A 110 4.25 -8.06 16.86
C SER A 110 2.94 -8.81 17.09
N LYS A 111 1.86 -8.43 16.40
CA LYS A 111 0.58 -9.16 16.42
C LYS A 111 0.74 -10.61 15.94
N ALA A 112 1.51 -10.84 14.87
CA ALA A 112 1.78 -12.19 14.35
C ALA A 112 2.60 -13.06 15.32
N MET A 113 3.51 -12.44 16.08
CA MET A 113 4.32 -13.10 17.12
C MET A 113 3.58 -13.27 18.46
N GLY A 114 2.37 -12.72 18.61
CA GLY A 114 1.61 -12.75 19.86
C GLY A 114 2.15 -11.81 20.95
N VAL A 115 3.01 -10.85 20.59
CA VAL A 115 3.56 -9.85 21.52
C VAL A 115 2.66 -8.61 21.48
N ILE A 116 1.91 -8.38 22.56
CA ILE A 116 0.85 -7.35 22.62
C ILE A 116 1.39 -5.97 23.06
N SER A 117 2.65 -5.86 23.49
CA SER A 117 3.33 -4.57 23.67
C SER A 117 4.84 -4.71 23.51
N LEU A 118 5.44 -3.79 22.74
CA LEU A 118 6.87 -3.46 22.84
C LEU A 118 6.99 -2.45 23.99
N GLU A 119 7.14 -2.96 25.21
CA GLU A 119 7.84 -2.20 26.25
C GLU A 119 9.36 -2.40 26.07
#